data_AF-A0A0D0A1H5-F1
#
_entry.id   AF-A0A0D0A1H5-F1
#
_cell.length_a   1.000
_cell.length_b   1.000
_cell.length_c   1.000
_cell.angle_alpha   90.00
_cell.angle_beta   90.00
_cell.angle_gamma   90.00
#
_symmetry.space_group_name_H-M   'P 1'
#
loop_
_entity.id
_entity.type
_entity.pdbx_description
1 polymer ?
#
loop_
_entity_poly.entity_id
_entity_poly.type
_entity_poly.pdbx_seq_one_letter_code
_entity_poly.pdbx_strand_id
1 'polypeptide(L)'
;ARWIPRAIDMFCSLNDTFRIAMLMEEEEASKVSGSVEDEEVKVQRDQVLSHVGKDAQERHMRNYSKILLGAPYLRKLAHGNLKQQTELHTILAEMQVIMGQARSDDANHLKNYIAQYAAPDPSEKGLEPPIYADNKSRTLLGVNHPQLAGMLCPIKHVKAYHEDPKKYVQNL
;
A
#
# COMPACT_ATOMS: atom_id res chain seq x y z
N ALA A 1 12.84 -1.98 -4.12
CA ALA A 1 11.92 -2.91 -4.83
C ALA A 1 11.78 -2.62 -6.35
N ARG A 2 11.77 -3.67 -7.23
CA ARG A 2 11.55 -3.55 -8.72
C ARG A 2 10.18 -2.99 -9.13
N TRP A 3 9.25 -2.85 -8.19
CA TRP A 3 7.87 -2.42 -8.41
C TRP A 3 7.70 -0.90 -8.33
N ILE A 4 8.49 -0.22 -7.48
CA ILE A 4 8.46 1.24 -7.31
C ILE A 4 8.74 1.97 -8.62
N PRO A 5 9.79 1.63 -9.40
CA PRO A 5 10.04 2.29 -10.69
C PRO A 5 8.94 2.03 -11.73
N ARG A 6 8.15 0.97 -11.54
CA ARG A 6 7.02 0.63 -12.43
C ARG A 6 5.72 1.29 -11.99
N ALA A 7 5.75 2.08 -10.92
CA ALA A 7 4.60 2.75 -10.34
C ALA A 7 3.43 1.78 -10.08
N ILE A 8 3.76 0.56 -9.63
CA ILE A 8 2.79 -0.40 -9.12
C ILE A 8 2.68 -0.20 -7.61
N ASP A 9 1.47 -0.03 -7.11
CA ASP A 9 1.23 0.13 -5.68
C ASP A 9 1.65 -1.14 -4.91
N MET A 10 2.64 -1.01 -4.03
CA MET A 10 3.14 -2.13 -3.23
C MET A 10 2.22 -2.48 -2.05
N PHE A 11 1.22 -1.64 -1.77
CA PHE A 11 0.28 -1.81 -0.68
C PHE A 11 -1.07 -2.37 -1.15
N CYS A 12 -1.25 -2.58 -2.46
CA CYS A 12 -2.48 -3.15 -2.97
C CYS A 12 -2.60 -4.65 -2.63
N SER A 13 -3.85 -5.10 -2.51
CA SER A 13 -4.21 -6.51 -2.53
C SER A 13 -4.19 -6.97 -3.99
N LEU A 14 -3.29 -7.91 -4.32
CA LEU A 14 -3.18 -8.43 -5.68
C LEU A 14 -4.45 -9.19 -6.09
N ASN A 15 -5.04 -9.95 -5.17
CA ASN A 15 -6.29 -10.68 -5.43
C ASN A 15 -7.44 -9.72 -5.74
N ASP A 16 -7.62 -8.66 -4.94
CA ASP A 16 -8.69 -7.68 -5.21
C ASP A 16 -8.39 -6.89 -6.49
N THR A 17 -7.12 -6.59 -6.75
CA THR A 17 -6.69 -5.93 -7.99
C THR A 17 -7.06 -6.73 -9.22
N PHE A 18 -6.80 -8.03 -9.24
CA PHE A 18 -7.20 -8.90 -10.34
C PHE A 18 -8.71 -9.07 -10.42
N ARG A 19 -9.37 -9.36 -9.29
CA ARG A 19 -10.82 -9.56 -9.25
C ARG A 19 -11.59 -8.34 -9.75
N ILE A 20 -11.31 -7.16 -9.21
CA ILE A 20 -12.03 -5.92 -9.58
C ILE A 20 -11.72 -5.54 -11.03
N ALA A 21 -10.46 -5.61 -11.46
CA ALA A 21 -10.11 -5.25 -12.83
C ALA A 21 -10.74 -6.20 -13.86
N MET A 22 -10.80 -7.51 -13.58
CA MET A 22 -11.47 -8.47 -14.48
C MET A 22 -12.97 -8.19 -14.60
N LEU A 23 -13.65 -7.93 -13.48
CA LEU A 23 -15.07 -7.56 -13.49
C LEU A 23 -15.32 -6.28 -14.32
N MET A 24 -14.41 -5.31 -14.25
CA MET A 24 -14.49 -4.10 -15.07
C MET A 24 -14.24 -4.38 -16.56
N GLU A 25 -13.27 -5.25 -16.91
CA GLU A 25 -13.06 -5.67 -18.31
C GLU A 25 -14.30 -6.39 -18.87
N GLU A 26 -14.96 -7.23 -18.07
CA GLU A 26 -16.21 -7.90 -18.43
C GLU A 26 -17.36 -6.90 -18.62
N GLU A 27 -17.51 -5.92 -17.72
CA GLU A 27 -18.52 -4.86 -17.84
C GLU A 27 -18.37 -4.07 -19.15
N GLU A 28 -17.13 -3.71 -19.49
CA GLU A 28 -16.83 -2.99 -20.73
C GLU A 28 -17.07 -3.87 -21.96
N ALA A 29 -16.66 -5.15 -21.90
CA ALA A 29 -16.90 -6.10 -22.98
C ALA A 29 -18.40 -6.30 -23.26
N SER A 30 -19.23 -6.42 -22.21
CA SER A 30 -20.70 -6.52 -22.34
C SER A 30 -21.33 -5.26 -22.95
N LYS A 31 -20.85 -4.07 -22.59
CA LYS A 31 -21.31 -2.80 -23.18
C LYS A 31 -20.97 -2.72 -24.67
N VAL A 32 -19.79 -3.18 -25.06
CA VAL A 32 -19.30 -3.11 -26.45
C VAL A 32 -19.94 -4.19 -27.33
N SER A 33 -20.09 -5.41 -26.83
CA SER A 33 -20.63 -6.54 -27.61
C SER A 33 -22.14 -6.48 -27.79
N GLY A 34 -22.86 -5.75 -26.91
CA GLY A 34 -24.32 -5.77 -26.86
C GLY A 34 -24.89 -7.16 -26.53
N SER A 35 -24.07 -8.09 -26.03
CA SER A 35 -24.51 -9.44 -25.70
C SER A 35 -25.43 -9.41 -24.48
N VAL A 36 -26.50 -10.20 -24.52
CA VAL A 36 -27.36 -10.43 -23.36
C VAL A 36 -26.56 -11.28 -22.37
N GLU A 37 -25.93 -10.60 -21.43
CA GLU A 37 -25.32 -11.24 -20.27
C GLU A 37 -26.43 -11.81 -19.38
N ASP A 38 -26.14 -12.93 -18.71
CA ASP A 38 -27.03 -13.48 -17.70
C ASP A 38 -27.28 -12.41 -16.62
N GLU A 39 -28.55 -12.08 -16.37
CA GLU A 39 -28.92 -11.04 -15.42
C GLU A 39 -28.42 -11.36 -14.00
N GLU A 40 -28.30 -12.64 -13.63
CA GLU A 40 -27.75 -13.00 -12.32
C GLU A 40 -26.25 -12.67 -12.22
N VAL A 41 -25.48 -12.94 -13.28
CA VAL A 41 -24.05 -12.63 -13.36
C VAL A 41 -23.82 -11.12 -13.34
N LYS A 42 -24.64 -10.38 -14.10
CA LYS A 42 -24.59 -8.91 -14.14
C LYS A 42 -24.92 -8.30 -12.77
N VAL A 43 -25.97 -8.77 -12.09
CA VAL A 43 -26.33 -8.30 -10.75
C VAL A 43 -25.20 -8.55 -9.75
N GLN A 44 -24.58 -9.73 -9.78
CA GLN A 44 -23.44 -10.03 -8.90
C GLN A 44 -22.24 -9.13 -9.18
N ARG A 45 -21.90 -8.89 -10.46
CA ARG A 45 -20.83 -7.96 -10.85
C ARG A 45 -21.12 -6.55 -10.35
N ASP A 46 -22.30 -6.02 -10.65
CA ASP A 46 -22.69 -4.65 -10.31
C ASP A 46 -22.75 -4.47 -8.78
N GLN A 47 -23.16 -5.51 -8.05
CA GLN A 47 -23.08 -5.53 -6.60
C GLN A 47 -21.63 -5.41 -6.14
N VAL A 48 -20.70 -6.20 -6.65
CA VAL A 48 -19.28 -6.13 -6.23
C VAL A 48 -18.67 -4.76 -6.58
N LEU A 49 -18.89 -4.27 -7.81
CA LEU A 49 -18.31 -3.01 -8.27
C LEU A 49 -18.89 -1.80 -7.51
N SER A 50 -20.19 -1.79 -7.19
CA SER A 50 -20.82 -0.68 -6.44
C SER A 50 -20.26 -0.50 -5.01
N HIS A 51 -19.70 -1.55 -4.40
CA HIS A 51 -19.02 -1.45 -3.10
C HIS A 51 -17.61 -0.88 -3.19
N VAL A 52 -17.05 -0.74 -4.40
CA VAL A 52 -15.71 -0.19 -4.63
C VAL A 52 -15.86 1.18 -5.27
N GLY A 53 -15.40 2.23 -4.58
CA GLY A 53 -15.46 3.60 -5.12
C GLY A 53 -14.71 3.74 -6.45
N LYS A 54 -15.16 4.64 -7.33
CA LYS A 54 -14.61 4.82 -8.70
C LYS A 54 -13.09 5.00 -8.71
N ASP A 55 -12.55 5.86 -7.84
CA ASP A 55 -11.10 6.07 -7.73
C ASP A 55 -10.34 4.78 -7.37
N ALA A 56 -10.95 3.93 -6.54
CA ALA A 56 -10.37 2.64 -6.17
C ALA A 56 -10.44 1.64 -7.33
N GLN A 57 -11.55 1.61 -8.07
CA GLN A 57 -11.68 0.82 -9.30
C GLN A 57 -10.61 1.20 -10.33
N GLU A 58 -10.44 2.50 -10.61
CA GLU A 58 -9.40 3.00 -11.51
C GLU A 58 -7.99 2.63 -11.04
N ARG A 59 -7.74 2.69 -9.73
CA ARG A 59 -6.46 2.26 -9.15
C ARG A 59 -6.22 0.76 -9.35
N HIS A 60 -7.22 -0.09 -9.13
CA HIS A 60 -7.12 -1.53 -9.40
C HIS A 60 -6.85 -1.81 -10.88
N MET A 61 -7.61 -1.18 -11.79
CA MET A 61 -7.39 -1.33 -13.24
C MET A 61 -5.97 -0.91 -13.65
N ARG A 62 -5.49 0.26 -13.18
CA ARG A 62 -4.14 0.75 -13.47
C ARG A 62 -3.05 -0.20 -12.98
N ASN A 63 -3.19 -0.73 -11.76
CA ASN A 63 -2.24 -1.68 -11.20
C ASN A 63 -2.26 -3.00 -11.99
N TYR A 64 -3.46 -3.51 -12.29
CA TYR A 64 -3.65 -4.70 -13.12
C TYR A 64 -2.97 -4.57 -14.48
N SER A 65 -3.21 -3.48 -15.22
CA SER A 65 -2.57 -3.26 -16.53
C SER A 65 -1.04 -3.23 -16.43
N LYS A 66 -0.48 -2.59 -15.40
CA LYS A 66 0.98 -2.54 -15.20
C LYS A 66 1.58 -3.88 -14.81
N ILE A 67 0.88 -4.66 -13.99
CA ILE A 67 1.30 -6.02 -13.64
C ILE A 67 1.31 -6.89 -14.89
N LEU A 68 0.27 -6.83 -15.72
CA LEU A 68 0.19 -7.58 -16.97
C LEU A 68 1.24 -7.13 -18.00
N LEU A 69 1.59 -5.84 -18.05
CA LEU A 69 2.70 -5.36 -18.88
C LEU A 69 4.03 -6.01 -18.46
N GLY A 70 4.24 -6.20 -17.15
CA GLY A 70 5.43 -6.84 -16.61
C GLY A 70 5.41 -8.37 -16.68
N ALA A 71 4.24 -8.98 -16.67
CA ALA A 71 4.03 -10.43 -16.68
C ALA A 71 2.81 -10.83 -17.53
N PRO A 72 2.90 -10.79 -18.88
CA PRO A 72 1.76 -11.02 -19.76
C PRO A 72 1.11 -12.40 -19.61
N TYR A 73 1.87 -13.41 -19.20
CA TYR A 73 1.36 -14.77 -18.94
C TYR A 73 0.22 -14.79 -17.92
N LEU A 74 0.18 -13.86 -16.95
CA LEU A 74 -0.88 -13.80 -15.95
C LEU A 74 -2.25 -13.51 -16.58
N ARG A 75 -2.30 -12.81 -17.73
CA ARG A 75 -3.56 -12.59 -18.48
C ARG A 75 -4.12 -13.93 -18.98
N LYS A 76 -3.26 -14.81 -19.49
CA LYS A 76 -3.67 -16.15 -19.95
C LYS A 76 -4.22 -16.98 -18.80
N LEU A 77 -3.67 -16.85 -17.59
CA LEU A 77 -4.18 -17.55 -16.42
C LEU A 77 -5.52 -16.99 -15.94
N ALA A 78 -5.67 -15.66 -15.94
CA ALA A 78 -6.88 -14.97 -15.51
C ALA A 78 -8.12 -15.37 -16.32
N HIS A 79 -7.98 -15.42 -17.66
CA HIS A 79 -9.06 -15.84 -18.57
C HIS A 79 -8.99 -17.33 -18.93
N GLY A 80 -8.23 -18.12 -18.17
CA GLY A 80 -8.05 -19.54 -18.38
C GLY A 80 -9.17 -20.38 -17.78
N ASN A 81 -9.02 -21.71 -17.85
CA ASN A 81 -9.90 -22.64 -17.15
C ASN A 81 -9.69 -22.60 -15.62
N LEU A 82 -10.53 -23.33 -14.88
CA LEU A 82 -10.47 -23.37 -13.41
C LEU A 82 -9.08 -23.74 -12.86
N LYS A 83 -8.36 -24.65 -13.51
CA LYS A 83 -7.01 -25.04 -13.09
C LYS A 83 -6.03 -23.87 -13.22
N GLN A 84 -6.13 -23.11 -14.30
CA GLN A 84 -5.30 -21.93 -14.55
C GLN A 84 -5.65 -20.77 -13.60
N GLN A 85 -6.92 -20.61 -13.24
CA GLN A 85 -7.33 -19.62 -12.23
C GLN A 85 -6.82 -19.99 -10.83
N THR A 86 -6.81 -21.28 -10.47
CA THR A 86 -6.19 -21.77 -9.23
C THR A 86 -4.67 -21.53 -9.23
N GLU A 87 -4.01 -21.75 -10.38
CA GLU A 87 -2.59 -21.44 -10.55
C GLU A 87 -2.34 -19.93 -10.38
N LEU A 88 -3.17 -19.07 -10.98
CA LEU A 88 -3.10 -17.63 -10.79
C LEU A 88 -3.20 -17.26 -9.30
N HIS A 89 -4.18 -17.79 -8.58
CA HIS A 89 -4.37 -17.47 -7.16
C HIS A 89 -3.14 -17.86 -6.32
N THR A 90 -2.52 -19.01 -6.61
CA THR A 90 -1.27 -19.43 -5.96
C THR A 90 -0.13 -18.44 -6.24
N ILE A 91 0.05 -18.06 -7.51
CA ILE A 91 1.09 -17.09 -7.90
C ILE A 91 0.86 -15.73 -7.24
N LEU A 92 -0.37 -15.22 -7.22
CA LEU A 92 -0.70 -13.94 -6.60
C LEU A 92 -0.43 -13.98 -5.09
N ALA A 93 -0.71 -15.09 -4.42
CA ALA A 93 -0.40 -15.27 -3.00
C ALA A 93 1.11 -15.21 -2.73
N GLU A 94 1.93 -15.90 -3.52
CA GLU A 94 3.39 -15.86 -3.42
C GLU A 94 3.95 -14.45 -3.70
N MET A 95 3.44 -13.79 -4.74
CA MET A 95 3.81 -12.40 -5.06
C MET A 95 3.48 -11.47 -3.89
N GLN A 96 2.31 -11.63 -3.25
CA GLN A 96 1.90 -10.82 -2.11
C GLN A 96 2.85 -11.01 -0.91
N VAL A 97 3.31 -12.24 -0.65
CA VAL A 97 4.30 -12.54 0.41
C VAL A 97 5.61 -11.82 0.12
N ILE A 98 6.14 -11.94 -1.10
CA ILE A 98 7.40 -11.30 -1.49
C ILE A 98 7.29 -9.78 -1.44
N MET A 99 6.16 -9.20 -1.86
CA MET A 99 5.90 -7.77 -1.70
C MET A 99 5.87 -7.35 -0.22
N GLY A 100 5.27 -8.17 0.65
CA GLY A 100 5.28 -7.95 2.10
C GLY A 100 6.69 -7.96 2.68
N GLN A 101 7.51 -8.93 2.30
CA GLN A 101 8.91 -9.04 2.71
C GLN A 101 9.73 -7.85 2.20
N ALA A 102 9.66 -7.54 0.90
CA ALA A 102 10.39 -6.42 0.32
C ALA A 102 10.02 -5.08 1.00
N ARG A 103 8.75 -4.84 1.31
CA ARG A 103 8.32 -3.67 2.09
C ARG A 103 8.92 -3.67 3.49
N SER A 104 8.90 -4.82 4.16
CA SER A 104 9.43 -4.96 5.52
C SER A 104 10.94 -4.74 5.54
N ASP A 105 11.66 -5.26 4.56
CA ASP A 105 13.09 -5.09 4.40
C ASP A 105 13.42 -3.63 4.07
N ASP A 106 12.76 -3.01 3.08
CA ASP A 106 12.96 -1.60 2.73
C ASP A 106 12.70 -0.71 3.97
N ALA A 107 11.62 -0.96 4.73
CA ALA A 107 11.33 -0.23 5.96
C ALA A 107 12.35 -0.50 7.07
N ASN A 108 12.82 -1.75 7.23
CA ASN A 108 13.83 -2.12 8.23
C ASN A 108 15.18 -1.45 7.96
N HIS A 109 15.59 -1.34 6.69
CA HIS A 109 16.81 -0.62 6.32
C HIS A 109 16.68 0.88 6.64
N LEU A 110 15.51 1.47 6.39
CA LEU A 110 15.25 2.88 6.71
C LEU A 110 15.26 3.18 8.21
N LYS A 111 14.90 2.23 9.09
CA LYS A 111 14.90 2.45 10.55
C LYS A 111 16.23 2.95 11.09
N ASN A 112 17.35 2.46 10.55
CA ASN A 112 18.68 2.87 11.01
C ASN A 112 19.05 4.30 10.59
N TYR A 113 18.37 4.85 9.59
CA TYR A 113 18.64 6.18 9.04
C TYR A 113 17.53 7.20 9.37
N ILE A 114 16.37 6.76 9.86
CA ILE A 114 15.23 7.64 10.14
C ILE A 114 15.61 8.77 11.12
N ALA A 115 16.47 8.46 12.10
CA ALA A 115 16.97 9.46 13.05
C ALA A 115 17.83 10.55 12.39
N GLN A 116 18.50 10.24 11.28
CA GLN A 116 19.30 11.20 10.52
C GLN A 116 18.39 12.10 9.68
N TYR A 117 17.40 11.53 8.98
CA TYR A 117 16.46 12.29 8.14
C TYR A 117 15.46 13.12 8.94
N ALA A 118 15.17 12.72 10.17
CA ALA A 118 14.18 13.37 11.00
C ALA A 118 14.79 14.45 11.91
N ALA A 119 16.10 14.71 11.83
CA ALA A 119 16.68 15.88 12.46
C ALA A 119 16.21 17.16 11.74
N PRO A 120 15.94 18.28 12.46
CA PRO A 120 15.57 19.55 11.85
C PRO A 120 16.61 20.06 10.85
N ASP A 121 17.89 19.80 11.14
CA ASP A 121 19.02 20.01 10.22
C ASP A 121 19.97 18.80 10.31
N PRO A 122 19.82 17.80 9.42
CA PRO A 122 20.64 16.59 9.41
C PRO A 122 22.14 16.85 9.19
N SER A 123 22.48 17.96 8.53
CA SER A 123 23.86 18.35 8.22
C SER A 123 24.55 19.01 9.41
N GLU A 124 23.80 19.71 10.25
CA GLU A 124 24.35 20.44 11.41
C GLU A 124 24.24 19.66 12.72
N LYS A 125 23.12 18.99 12.99
CA LYS A 125 22.88 18.31 14.27
C LYS A 125 21.85 17.19 14.16
N GLY A 126 22.22 15.98 14.60
CA GLY A 126 21.29 14.86 14.73
C GLY A 126 20.21 15.06 15.81
N LEU A 127 19.29 14.09 15.94
CA LEU A 127 18.27 14.12 16.99
C LEU A 127 18.87 14.14 18.41
N GLU A 128 18.21 14.88 19.29
CA GLU A 128 18.61 15.04 20.69
C GLU A 128 17.40 14.76 21.62
N PRO A 129 17.46 13.72 22.46
CA PRO A 129 18.55 12.75 22.62
C PRO A 129 18.70 11.76 21.43
N PRO A 130 19.89 11.20 21.19
CA PRO A 130 20.08 10.23 20.10
C PRO A 130 19.16 9.01 20.25
N ILE A 131 18.60 8.54 19.12
CA ILE A 131 17.84 7.29 19.07
C ILE A 131 18.80 6.14 18.77
N TYR A 132 19.09 5.31 19.76
CA TYR A 132 19.95 4.14 19.60
C TYR A 132 19.16 2.94 19.08
N ALA A 133 19.67 2.30 18.01
CA ALA A 133 19.02 1.18 17.34
C ALA A 133 19.12 -0.16 18.11
N ASP A 134 19.86 -0.21 19.21
CA ASP A 134 20.11 -1.42 20.01
C ASP A 134 18.97 -1.78 20.96
N ASN A 135 18.05 -0.84 21.21
CA ASN A 135 16.97 -1.05 22.15
C ASN A 135 15.81 -1.83 21.53
N LYS A 136 15.60 -3.05 22.02
CA LYS A 136 14.48 -3.94 21.66
C LYS A 136 13.10 -3.38 22.01
N SER A 137 13.02 -2.25 22.71
CA SER A 137 11.76 -1.65 23.12
C SER A 137 11.15 -0.80 22.00
N ARG A 138 9.92 -1.14 21.60
CA ARG A 138 9.12 -0.37 20.63
C ARG A 138 8.80 1.04 21.10
N THR A 139 8.95 1.33 22.40
CA THR A 139 8.68 2.65 23.00
C THR A 139 9.67 3.74 22.55
N LEU A 140 10.78 3.37 21.92
CA LEU A 140 11.80 4.29 21.39
C LEU A 140 11.79 4.41 19.86
N LEU A 141 10.76 3.90 19.17
CA LEU A 141 10.58 4.00 17.71
C LEU A 141 10.24 5.42 17.22
N GLY A 142 10.74 6.44 17.93
CA GLY A 142 10.69 7.83 17.52
C GLY A 142 9.43 8.61 17.90
N VAL A 143 8.27 7.98 18.10
CA VAL A 143 7.02 8.72 18.39
C VAL A 143 7.05 9.42 19.76
N ASN A 144 7.81 8.90 20.72
CA ASN A 144 8.02 9.52 22.03
C ASN A 144 9.20 10.50 22.06
N HIS A 145 9.89 10.68 20.93
CA HIS A 145 11.02 11.60 20.85
C HIS A 145 10.51 13.04 20.72
N PRO A 146 10.92 13.99 21.59
CA PRO A 146 10.34 15.34 21.62
C PRO A 146 10.38 16.07 20.28
N GLN A 147 11.49 15.94 19.53
CA GLN A 147 11.62 16.56 18.21
C GLN A 147 10.75 15.89 17.13
N LEU A 148 10.49 14.58 17.24
CA LEU A 148 9.69 13.83 16.25
C LEU A 148 8.19 13.95 16.53
N ALA A 149 7.79 13.88 17.80
CA ALA A 149 6.42 14.18 18.23
C ALA A 149 6.00 15.60 17.83
N GLY A 150 6.94 16.56 17.85
CA GLY A 150 6.71 17.92 17.36
C GLY A 150 6.29 17.99 15.89
N MET A 151 6.80 17.11 15.02
CA MET A 151 6.39 17.05 13.60
C MET A 151 4.97 16.52 13.40
N LEU A 152 4.50 15.68 14.32
CA LEU A 152 3.14 15.14 14.32
C LEU A 152 2.16 16.07 15.03
N CYS A 153 2.65 17.12 15.70
CA CYS A 153 1.82 18.08 16.41
C CYS A 153 1.01 18.93 15.42
N PRO A 154 -0.33 18.98 15.52
CA PRO A 154 -1.13 19.86 14.68
C PRO A 154 -0.68 21.32 14.83
N ILE A 155 -0.58 22.06 13.73
CA ILE A 155 -0.05 23.44 13.66
C ILE A 155 -0.59 24.35 14.78
N LYS A 156 -1.89 24.22 15.10
CA LYS A 156 -2.57 25.00 16.16
C LYS A 156 -2.02 24.77 17.58
N HIS A 157 -1.34 23.65 17.83
CA HIS A 157 -0.79 23.28 19.14
C HIS A 157 0.75 23.34 19.17
N VAL A 158 1.42 23.60 18.04
CA VAL A 158 2.89 23.61 17.94
C VAL A 158 3.53 24.60 18.92
N LYS A 159 2.97 25.80 19.10
CA LYS A 159 3.50 26.79 20.07
C LYS A 159 3.44 26.27 21.52
N ALA A 160 2.27 25.77 21.93
CA ALA A 160 2.09 25.21 23.27
C ALA A 160 2.93 23.94 23.49
N TYR A 161 3.18 23.17 22.43
CA TYR A 161 4.08 22.03 22.47
C TYR A 161 5.54 22.44 22.65
N HIS A 162 6.00 23.51 21.99
CA HIS A 162 7.36 24.02 22.19
C HIS A 162 7.57 24.61 23.59
N GLU A 163 6.53 25.14 24.23
CA GLU A 163 6.57 25.65 25.61
C GLU A 163 6.71 24.52 26.65
N ASP A 164 5.98 23.41 26.48
CA ASP A 164 6.09 22.24 27.36
C ASP A 164 5.87 20.92 26.60
N PRO A 165 6.91 20.34 25.99
CA PRO A 165 6.79 19.10 25.22
C PRO A 165 6.38 17.90 26.09
N LYS A 166 6.79 17.87 27.36
CA LYS A 166 6.62 16.70 28.25
C LYS A 166 5.15 16.44 28.58
N LYS A 167 4.37 17.51 28.73
CA LYS A 167 2.92 17.45 28.96
C LYS A 167 2.15 16.73 27.85
N TYR A 168 2.63 16.83 26.61
CA TYR A 168 1.96 16.24 25.45
C TYR A 168 2.47 14.85 25.07
N VAL A 169 3.71 14.51 25.43
CA VAL A 169 4.30 13.18 25.17
C VAL A 169 3.82 12.13 26.19
N GLN A 170 3.49 12.52 27.44
CA GLN A 170 3.02 11.56 28.46
C GLN A 170 1.58 11.05 28.28
N ASN A 171 0.84 11.58 27.30
CA ASN A 171 -0.57 11.26 27.06
C ASN A 171 -0.83 10.55 25.71
N LEU A 172 0.22 10.09 25.04
CA LEU A 172 0.17 9.28 23.81
C LEU A 172 0.53 7.82 24.13
#